data_AF-A0A9D5BWU3-F1
#
_entry.id   AF-A0A9D5BWU3-F1
#
_cell.length_a   1.000
_cell.length_b   1.000
_cell.length_c   1.000
_cell.angle_alpha   90.00
_cell.angle_beta   90.00
_cell.angle_gamma   90.00
#
_symmetry.space_group_name_H-M   'P 1'
#
loop_
_entity.id
_entity.type
_entity.pdbx_description
1 polymer ?
#
loop_
_entity_poly.entity_id
_entity_poly.type
_entity_poly.pdbx_seq_one_letter_code
_entity_poly.pdbx_strand_id
1 'polypeptide(L)' 'MDVIKYAVFTEKSIRLLGNNQYTSNVESGSTRTEIKHWVELFFGVKVIAMNSH' A
#
# COMPACT_ATOMS: atom_id res chain seq x y z
N MET A 1 6.76 9.34 10.34
CA MET A 1 5.37 9.11 9.90
C MET A 1 5.34 9.21 8.37
N ASP A 2 6.31 8.55 7.71
CA ASP A 2 6.73 8.90 6.35
C ASP A 2 6.79 7.68 5.41
N VAL A 3 6.30 6.51 5.87
CA VAL A 3 6.46 5.24 5.14
C VAL A 3 5.66 5.23 3.83
N ILE A 4 4.47 5.83 3.82
CA ILE A 4 3.64 6.00 2.62
C ILE A 4 3.65 7.47 2.22
N LYS A 5 4.09 7.76 0.98
CA LYS A 5 4.15 9.11 0.43
C LYS A 5 2.77 9.57 -0.07
N TYR A 6 2.19 8.82 -1.00
CA TYR A 6 0.90 9.16 -1.59
C TYR A 6 0.25 7.95 -2.28
N ALA A 7 -1.08 7.93 -2.31
CA ALA A 7 -1.85 6.97 -3.09
C ALA A 7 -1.72 7.27 -4.59
N VAL A 8 -1.73 6.21 -5.40
CA VAL A 8 -1.63 6.34 -6.86
C VAL A 8 -3.03 6.32 -7.46
N PHE A 9 -3.39 7.37 -8.19
CA PHE A 9 -4.69 7.51 -8.87
C PHE A 9 -4.52 7.54 -10.38
N THR A 10 -4.56 6.35 -10.98
CA THR A 10 -4.57 6.11 -12.43
C THR A 10 -5.80 5.29 -12.76
N GLU A 11 -6.21 5.23 -14.04
CA GLU A 11 -7.34 4.36 -14.44
C GLU A 11 -7.12 2.91 -13.96
N LYS A 12 -5.89 2.40 -14.10
CA LYS A 12 -5.52 1.07 -13.62
C LYS A 12 -5.71 0.92 -12.10
N SER A 13 -5.21 1.86 -11.30
CA SER A 13 -5.31 1.74 -9.83
C SER A 13 -6.74 1.92 -9.33
N ILE A 14 -7.57 2.73 -10.02
CA ILE A 14 -9.01 2.85 -9.71
C ILE A 14 -9.75 1.53 -10.00
N ARG A 15 -9.43 0.84 -11.11
CA ARG A 15 -10.00 -0.49 -11.40
C ARG A 15 -9.58 -1.53 -10.35
N LEU A 16 -8.33 -1.48 -9.91
CA LEU A 16 -7.80 -2.37 -8.86
C LEU A 16 -8.42 -2.08 -7.48
N LEU A 17 -8.70 -0.80 -7.20
CA LEU A 17 -9.39 -0.38 -5.98
C LEU A 17 -10.78 -1.02 -5.87
N GLY A 18 -11.52 -1.13 -6.98
CA GLY A 18 -12.80 -1.86 -7.03
C GLY A 18 -12.68 -3.35 -6.66
N ASN A 19 -11.48 -3.93 -6.80
CA ASN A 19 -11.15 -5.30 -6.40
C ASN A 19 -10.42 -5.36 -5.05
N ASN A 20 -10.53 -4.31 -4.23
CA ASN A 20 -9.88 -4.21 -2.91
C ASN A 20 -8.35 -4.29 -2.95
N GLN A 21 -7.73 -3.89 -4.08
CA GLN A 21 -6.29 -3.78 -4.24
C GLN A 21 -5.88 -2.32 -4.31
N TYR A 22 -5.00 -1.93 -3.41
CA TYR A 22 -4.56 -0.54 -3.24
C TYR A 22 -3.14 -0.37 -3.77
N THR A 23 -2.85 0.82 -4.32
CA THR A 23 -1.54 1.16 -4.87
C THR A 23 -1.08 2.48 -4.25
N SER A 24 0.13 2.49 -3.70
CA SER A 24 0.70 3.66 -3.04
C SER A 24 2.20 3.71 -3.25
N ASN A 25 2.74 4.91 -3.34
CA ASN A 25 4.17 5.14 -3.35
C ASN A 25 4.66 5.21 -1.89
N VAL A 26 5.76 4.53 -1.64
CA VAL A 26 6.37 4.37 -0.32
C VAL A 26 7.80 4.90 -0.34
N GLU A 27 8.41 5.09 0.83
CA GLU A 27 9.84 5.41 0.89
C GLU A 27 10.69 4.26 0.35
N SER A 28 11.65 4.57 -0.52
CA SER A 28 12.46 3.58 -1.23
C SER A 28 13.32 2.70 -0.31
N GLY A 29 13.63 3.18 0.89
CA GLY A 29 14.36 2.41 1.92
C GLY A 29 13.48 1.47 2.75
N SER A 30 12.15 1.49 2.57
CA SER A 30 11.23 0.69 3.39
C SER A 30 11.12 -0.73 2.86
N THR A 31 11.13 -1.70 3.77
CA THR A 31 10.89 -3.11 3.43
C THR A 31 9.40 -3.43 3.34
N ARG A 32 9.05 -4.49 2.58
CA ARG A 32 7.66 -4.95 2.47
C ARG A 32 7.08 -5.36 3.83
N THR A 33 7.88 -5.87 4.76
CA THR A 33 7.39 -6.25 6.09
C THR A 33 7.00 -5.02 6.90
N GLU A 34 7.81 -3.96 6.87
CA GLU A 34 7.53 -2.70 7.58
C GLU A 34 6.27 -2.02 7.04
N ILE A 35 6.15 -1.92 5.71
CA ILE A 35 4.97 -1.32 5.07
C ILE A 35 3.72 -2.13 5.40
N LYS A 36 3.79 -3.46 5.30
CA LYS A 36 2.66 -4.34 5.65
C LYS A 36 2.23 -4.10 7.10
N HIS A 37 3.16 -4.15 8.04
CA HIS A 37 2.86 -3.98 9.46
C HIS A 37 2.25 -2.61 9.75
N TRP A 38 2.79 -1.56 9.13
CA TRP A 38 2.27 -0.20 9.26
C TRP A 38 0.83 -0.08 8.73
N VAL A 39 0.55 -0.63 7.54
CA VAL A 39 -0.81 -0.62 6.94
C VAL A 39 -1.80 -1.38 7.82
N GLU A 40 -1.42 -2.56 8.31
CA GLU A 40 -2.28 -3.37 9.17
C GLU A 40 -2.61 -2.64 10.49
N LEU A 41 -1.61 -2.00 11.12
CA LEU A 41 -1.81 -1.24 12.36
C LEU A 41 -2.62 0.04 12.16
N PHE A 42 -2.30 0.83 11.13
CA PHE A 42 -2.89 2.16 10.96
C PHE A 42 -4.35 2.08 10.50
N PHE A 43 -4.67 1.17 9.58
CA PHE A 43 -6.01 1.02 9.05
C PHE A 43 -6.83 -0.07 9.77
N GLY A 44 -6.23 -0.85 10.66
CA GLY A 44 -6.90 -1.96 11.35
C GLY A 44 -7.33 -3.07 10.40
N VAL A 45 -6.58 -3.32 9.33
CA VAL A 45 -6.88 -4.32 8.29
C VAL A 45 -5.88 -5.47 8.32
N LYS A 46 -6.19 -6.56 7.61
CA LYS A 46 -5.25 -7.66 7.38
C LYS A 46 -4.80 -7.68 5.92
N VAL A 47 -3.49 -7.57 5.69
CA VAL A 47 -2.92 -7.59 4.35
C VAL A 47 -2.61 -9.04 3.96
N ILE A 48 -3.35 -9.55 2.97
CA ILE A 48 -3.23 -10.94 2.49
C ILE A 48 -1.95 -11.13 1.67
N ALA A 49 -1.68 -10.21 0.75
CA ALA A 49 -0.51 -10.22 -0.12
C ALA A 49 -0.10 -8.79 -0.45
N MET A 50 1.20 -8.58 -0.72
CA MET A 50 1.72 -7.28 -1.10
C MET A 50 2.79 -7.43 -2.18
N ASN A 51 2.79 -6.53 -3.16
CA ASN A 51 3.77 -6.45 -4.24
C ASN A 51 4.52 -5.12 -4.22
N SER A 52 5.72 -5.09 -4.80
CA SER A 52 6.54 -3.91 -5.00
C SER A 52 7.22 -4.01 -6.37
N HIS A 53 7.42 -2.87 -7.02
CA HIS A 53 8.22 -2.73 -8.23
C HIS A 53 9.54 -2.04 -7.88
#